data_AF-A0A916RNC7-F1
#
_entry.id   AF-A0A916RNC7-F1
#
_cell.length_a   1.000
_cell.length_b   1.000
_cell.length_c   1.000
_cell.angle_alpha   90.00
_cell.angle_beta   90.00
_cell.angle_gamma   90.00
#
_symmetry.space_group_name_H-M   'P 1'
#
loop_
_entity.id
_entity.type
_entity.pdbx_description
1 polymer ?
#
loop_
_entity_poly.entity_id
_entity_poly.type
_entity_poly.pdbx_seq_one_letter_code
_entity_poly.pdbx_strand_id
1 'polypeptide(L)'
;MDERSQQMIARGIGITLALLYVGLFVSAIWKYVDTKDIANSTLEIIFIVLIPASIAWFARKDESLSIPKMVSGENVPTELTKEARKSRKKYYFWDSVGFAIAVLILTILSTFFIEKDWQHLLLFPNLNETWNIIYVLGMEFIMSIIVFFAISFVWEEWNVRKYNKKLEDLEE
;
A
#
# COMPACT_ATOMS: atom_id res chain seq x y z
N MET A 1 0.55 -16.07 -29.79
CA MET A 1 1.41 -14.98 -29.31
C MET A 1 2.38 -15.60 -28.33
N ASP A 2 3.68 -15.43 -28.50
CA ASP A 2 4.71 -16.12 -27.70
C ASP A 2 4.66 -15.63 -26.24
N GLU A 3 4.66 -16.54 -25.25
CA GLU A 3 4.54 -16.22 -23.82
C GLU A 3 5.64 -15.24 -23.37
N ARG A 4 6.82 -15.36 -23.98
CA ARG A 4 7.95 -14.45 -23.74
C ARG A 4 7.66 -13.02 -24.19
N SER A 5 6.98 -12.84 -25.32
CA SER A 5 6.59 -11.53 -25.83
C SER A 5 5.55 -10.88 -24.91
N GLN A 6 4.58 -11.66 -24.42
CA GLN A 6 3.60 -11.17 -23.44
C GLN A 6 4.25 -10.72 -22.13
N GLN A 7 5.22 -11.47 -21.60
CA GLN A 7 5.94 -11.08 -20.39
C GLN A 7 6.77 -9.79 -20.57
N MET A 8 7.43 -9.61 -21.72
CA MET A 8 8.19 -8.39 -22.00
C MET A 8 7.27 -7.17 -22.12
N ILE A 9 6.11 -7.31 -22.77
CA ILE A 9 5.11 -6.25 -22.87
C ILE A 9 4.57 -5.89 -21.48
N ALA A 10 4.20 -6.89 -20.68
CA ALA A 10 3.69 -6.67 -19.32
C ALA A 10 4.72 -5.97 -18.42
N ARG A 11 6.00 -6.36 -18.49
CA ARG A 11 7.09 -5.66 -17.79
C ARG A 11 7.26 -4.23 -18.27
N GLY A 12 7.22 -3.99 -19.58
CA GLY A 12 7.27 -2.65 -20.15
C GLY A 12 6.17 -1.75 -19.62
N ILE A 13 4.93 -2.21 -19.66
CA ILE A 13 3.76 -1.49 -19.11
C ILE A 13 3.94 -1.23 -17.61
N GLY A 14 4.41 -2.21 -16.85
CA GLY A 14 4.68 -2.06 -15.41
C GLY A 14 5.71 -0.97 -15.11
N ILE A 15 6.82 -0.92 -15.87
CA ILE A 15 7.85 0.12 -15.71
C ILE A 15 7.29 1.49 -16.09
N THR A 16 6.55 1.60 -17.20
CA THR A 16 5.93 2.87 -17.61
C THR A 16 4.95 3.37 -16.55
N LEU A 17 4.10 2.50 -16.00
CA LEU A 17 3.22 2.84 -14.90
C LEU A 17 4.00 3.30 -13.66
N ALA A 18 5.06 2.60 -13.28
CA ALA A 18 5.90 2.98 -12.14
C ALA A 18 6.51 4.38 -12.33
N LEU A 19 7.07 4.66 -13.50
CA LEU A 19 7.63 5.99 -13.82
C LEU A 19 6.55 7.08 -13.83
N LEU A 20 5.36 6.78 -14.35
CA LEU A 20 4.21 7.69 -14.31
C LEU A 20 3.83 8.04 -12.87
N TYR A 21 3.74 7.05 -11.98
CA TYR A 21 3.44 7.30 -10.55
C TYR A 21 4.53 8.15 -9.90
N VAL A 22 5.81 7.83 -10.12
CA VAL A 22 6.91 8.65 -9.59
C VAL A 22 6.75 10.10 -10.06
N GLY A 23 6.47 10.33 -11.34
CA GLY A 23 6.22 11.66 -11.89
C GLY A 23 5.02 12.36 -11.25
N LEU A 24 3.89 11.66 -11.08
CA LEU A 24 2.68 12.21 -10.45
C LEU A 24 2.92 12.57 -8.98
N PHE A 25 3.59 11.70 -8.21
CA PHE A 25 3.92 11.97 -6.81
C PHE A 25 4.87 13.15 -6.68
N VAL A 26 5.95 13.19 -7.48
CA VAL A 26 6.90 14.31 -7.45
C VAL A 26 6.21 15.62 -7.84
N SER A 27 5.37 15.62 -8.89
CA SER A 27 4.61 16.80 -9.30
C SER A 27 3.65 17.27 -8.21
N ALA A 28 2.88 16.35 -7.61
CA ALA A 28 1.93 16.66 -6.55
C ALA A 28 2.61 17.25 -5.32
N ILE A 29 3.73 16.65 -4.89
CA ILE A 29 4.52 17.12 -3.75
C ILE A 29 5.13 18.49 -4.08
N TRP A 30 5.73 18.66 -5.26
CA TRP A 30 6.35 19.93 -5.66
C TRP A 30 5.33 21.07 -5.64
N LYS A 31 4.18 20.88 -6.30
CA LYS A 31 3.12 21.89 -6.35
C LYS A 31 2.58 22.21 -4.95
N TYR A 32 2.41 21.21 -4.10
CA TYR A 32 1.98 21.44 -2.72
C TYR A 32 3.04 22.18 -1.90
N VAL A 33 4.32 21.83 -2.05
CA VAL A 33 5.42 22.51 -1.34
C VAL A 33 5.52 23.98 -1.76
N ASP A 34 5.38 24.26 -3.06
CA ASP A 34 5.50 25.60 -3.65
C ASP A 34 4.29 26.49 -3.32
N THR A 35 3.08 25.96 -3.47
CA THR A 35 1.85 26.76 -3.33
C THR A 35 1.19 26.66 -1.96
N LYS A 36 1.52 25.64 -1.17
CA LYS A 36 0.85 25.28 0.10
C LYS A 36 -0.66 25.04 -0.01
N ASP A 37 -1.17 24.87 -1.23
CA ASP A 37 -2.57 24.62 -1.53
C ASP A 37 -2.72 23.30 -2.29
N ILE A 38 -3.48 22.37 -1.69
CA ILE A 38 -3.72 21.05 -2.27
C ILE A 38 -4.59 21.11 -3.53
N ALA A 39 -5.37 22.19 -3.72
CA ALA A 39 -6.19 22.38 -4.90
C ALA A 39 -5.35 22.42 -6.19
N ASN A 40 -4.10 22.92 -6.11
CA ASN A 40 -3.18 22.97 -7.25
C ASN A 40 -2.65 21.58 -7.68
N SER A 41 -2.72 20.59 -6.78
CA SER A 41 -2.33 19.19 -7.04
C SER A 41 -3.53 18.28 -7.31
N THR A 42 -4.74 18.83 -7.50
CA THR A 42 -5.98 18.05 -7.64
C THR A 42 -5.93 17.05 -8.80
N LEU A 43 -5.37 17.44 -9.95
CA LEU A 43 -5.29 16.55 -11.11
C LEU A 43 -4.36 15.37 -10.86
N GLU A 44 -3.20 15.60 -10.25
CA GLU A 44 -2.28 14.54 -9.86
C GLU A 44 -2.94 13.59 -8.88
N ILE A 45 -3.62 14.11 -7.86
CA ILE A 45 -4.35 13.30 -6.87
C ILE A 45 -5.45 12.48 -7.56
N ILE A 46 -6.22 13.07 -8.48
CA ILE A 46 -7.22 12.35 -9.27
C ILE A 46 -6.56 11.21 -10.02
N PHE A 47 -5.44 11.41 -10.73
CA PHE A 47 -4.80 10.33 -11.48
C PHE A 47 -4.22 9.24 -10.58
N ILE A 48 -3.60 9.63 -9.45
CA ILE A 48 -3.07 8.69 -8.46
C ILE A 48 -4.18 7.76 -7.94
N VAL A 49 -5.42 8.25 -7.81
CA VAL A 49 -6.57 7.44 -7.35
C VAL A 49 -7.30 6.73 -8.49
N LEU A 50 -7.43 7.37 -9.66
CA LEU A 50 -8.20 6.87 -10.79
C LEU A 50 -7.50 5.71 -11.51
N ILE A 51 -6.18 5.77 -11.69
CA ILE A 51 -5.41 4.69 -12.33
C ILE A 51 -5.61 3.36 -11.59
N PRO A 52 -5.35 3.22 -10.27
CA PRO A 52 -5.53 1.96 -9.58
C PRO A 52 -7.02 1.58 -9.50
N ALA A 53 -7.94 2.53 -9.38
CA ALA A 53 -9.38 2.25 -9.43
C ALA A 53 -9.79 1.66 -10.79
N SER A 54 -9.25 2.18 -11.90
CA SER A 54 -9.51 1.65 -13.24
C SER A 54 -8.92 0.25 -13.41
N ILE A 55 -7.68 0.02 -12.95
CA ILE A 55 -7.05 -1.30 -12.97
C ILE A 55 -7.88 -2.29 -12.16
N ALA A 56 -8.28 -1.93 -10.95
CA ALA A 56 -9.14 -2.76 -10.10
C ALA A 56 -10.49 -3.05 -10.77
N TRP A 57 -11.09 -2.07 -11.45
CA TRP A 57 -12.33 -2.26 -12.20
C TRP A 57 -12.18 -3.25 -13.34
N PHE A 58 -11.09 -3.17 -14.12
CA PHE A 58 -10.81 -4.12 -15.20
C PHE A 58 -10.41 -5.50 -14.66
N ALA A 59 -9.63 -5.56 -13.58
CA ALA A 59 -9.22 -6.79 -12.91
C ALA A 59 -10.41 -7.57 -12.31
N ARG A 60 -11.56 -6.93 -12.03
CA ARG A 60 -12.79 -7.66 -11.65
C ARG A 60 -13.24 -8.67 -12.71
N LYS A 61 -12.80 -8.53 -13.96
CA LYS A 61 -13.13 -9.46 -15.05
C LYS A 61 -12.21 -10.67 -15.13
N ASP A 62 -11.03 -10.62 -14.51
CA ASP A 62 -10.05 -11.71 -14.47
C ASP A 62 -9.66 -12.00 -13.03
N GLU A 63 -10.28 -13.03 -12.46
CA GLU A 63 -10.19 -13.32 -11.03
C GLU A 63 -8.83 -13.89 -10.61
N SER A 64 -8.02 -14.37 -11.57
CA SER A 64 -6.64 -14.77 -11.30
C SER A 64 -5.77 -13.60 -10.84
N LEU A 65 -6.14 -12.37 -11.23
CA LEU A 65 -5.47 -11.14 -10.82
C LEU A 65 -5.86 -10.67 -9.40
N SER A 66 -6.90 -11.27 -8.81
CA SER A 66 -7.34 -10.95 -7.44
C SER A 66 -6.63 -11.74 -6.34
N ILE A 67 -5.83 -12.74 -6.73
CA ILE A 67 -5.02 -13.53 -5.80
C ILE A 67 -3.88 -12.64 -5.29
N PRO A 68 -3.72 -12.49 -3.97
CA PRO A 68 -2.60 -11.74 -3.42
C PRO A 68 -1.27 -12.37 -3.86
N LYS A 69 -0.38 -11.52 -4.34
CA LYS A 69 0.98 -11.89 -4.76
C LYS A 69 1.97 -11.35 -3.76
N MET A 70 2.98 -12.14 -3.46
CA MET A 70 4.14 -11.70 -2.71
C MET A 70 4.91 -10.63 -3.50
N VAL A 71 5.78 -9.90 -2.81
CA VAL A 71 6.71 -8.93 -3.45
C VAL A 71 7.60 -9.61 -4.50
N SER A 72 7.88 -10.91 -4.36
CA SER A 72 8.58 -11.72 -5.36
C SER A 72 7.77 -12.00 -6.64
N GLY A 73 6.47 -11.69 -6.64
CA GLY A 73 5.54 -12.00 -7.73
C GLY A 73 4.89 -13.38 -7.63
N GLU A 74 5.28 -14.19 -6.65
CA GLU A 74 4.69 -15.52 -6.39
C GLU A 74 3.32 -15.38 -5.73
N ASN A 75 2.38 -16.28 -6.05
CA ASN A 75 1.07 -16.28 -5.41
C ASN A 75 1.19 -16.69 -3.94
N VAL A 76 0.48 -15.98 -3.06
CA VAL A 76 0.32 -16.39 -1.66
C VAL A 76 -0.44 -17.73 -1.63
N PRO A 77 -0.06 -18.69 -0.76
CA PRO A 77 -0.71 -20.00 -0.72
C PRO A 77 -2.22 -19.87 -0.43
N THR A 78 -3.06 -20.31 -1.36
CA THR A 78 -4.52 -20.19 -1.32
C THR A 78 -5.20 -21.35 -0.57
N GLU A 79 -4.46 -22.41 -0.27
CA GLU A 79 -4.97 -23.58 0.44
C GLU A 79 -5.62 -23.23 1.79
N LEU A 80 -6.66 -23.99 2.16
CA LEU A 80 -7.37 -23.82 3.44
C LEU A 80 -6.67 -24.54 4.61
N THR A 81 -5.46 -25.07 4.40
CA THR A 81 -4.68 -25.76 5.44
C THR A 81 -4.23 -24.81 6.55
N LYS A 82 -4.08 -25.34 7.77
CA LYS A 82 -3.62 -24.54 8.93
C LYS A 82 -2.22 -23.95 8.72
N GLU A 83 -1.36 -24.67 8.01
CA GLU A 83 0.00 -24.24 7.68
C GLU A 83 0.01 -23.10 6.67
N ALA A 84 -0.77 -23.22 5.58
CA ALA A 84 -0.94 -22.13 4.60
C ALA A 84 -1.46 -20.86 5.27
N ARG A 85 -2.47 -20.97 6.15
CA ARG A 85 -3.01 -19.82 6.89
C ARG A 85 -1.99 -19.13 7.80
N LYS A 86 -1.08 -19.89 8.42
CA LYS A 86 0.01 -19.34 9.23
C LYS A 86 1.01 -18.59 8.36
N SER A 87 1.35 -19.13 7.18
CA SER A 87 2.21 -18.48 6.20
C SER A 87 1.61 -17.15 5.72
N ARG A 88 0.31 -17.14 5.37
CA ARG A 88 -0.43 -15.93 4.98
C ARG A 88 -0.40 -14.84 6.05
N LYS A 89 -0.68 -15.19 7.31
CA LYS A 89 -0.61 -14.22 8.42
C LYS A 89 0.77 -13.59 8.56
N LYS A 90 1.83 -14.39 8.43
CA LYS A 90 3.20 -13.88 8.48
C LYS A 90 3.45 -12.92 7.33
N TYR A 91 2.98 -13.26 6.12
CA TYR A 91 3.05 -12.38 4.96
C TYR A 91 2.34 -11.04 5.21
N TYR A 92 1.07 -11.05 5.65
CA TYR A 92 0.31 -9.84 5.94
C TYR A 92 0.98 -8.96 6.99
N PHE A 93 1.60 -9.57 8.01
CA PHE A 93 2.34 -8.85 9.03
C PHE A 93 3.55 -8.13 8.45
N TRP A 94 4.38 -8.81 7.66
CA TRP A 94 5.55 -8.19 7.03
C TRP A 94 5.18 -7.10 6.02
N ASP A 95 4.11 -7.31 5.27
CA ASP A 95 3.57 -6.31 4.36
C ASP A 95 3.11 -5.05 5.12
N SER A 96 2.38 -5.24 6.22
CA SER A 96 1.92 -4.15 7.10
C SER A 96 3.08 -3.38 7.74
N VAL A 97 4.15 -4.08 8.13
CA VAL A 97 5.38 -3.44 8.63
C VAL A 97 6.03 -2.60 7.52
N GLY A 98 6.12 -3.11 6.30
CA GLY A 98 6.63 -2.37 5.15
C GLY A 98 5.86 -1.07 4.90
N PHE A 99 4.53 -1.16 4.88
CA PHE A 99 3.66 0.02 4.76
C PHE A 99 3.81 0.99 5.92
N ALA A 100 3.85 0.51 7.17
CA ALA A 100 4.02 1.36 8.33
C ALA A 100 5.36 2.10 8.32
N ILE A 101 6.44 1.48 7.83
CA ILE A 101 7.75 2.14 7.67
C ILE A 101 7.65 3.25 6.62
N ALA A 102 7.00 2.98 5.48
CA ALA A 102 6.82 3.98 4.43
C ALA A 102 6.02 5.20 4.94
N VAL A 103 4.94 4.95 5.68
CA VAL A 103 4.14 6.02 6.32
C VAL A 103 4.97 6.80 7.32
N LEU A 104 5.73 6.12 8.19
CA LEU A 104 6.60 6.80 9.17
C LEU A 104 7.61 7.72 8.49
N ILE A 105 8.25 7.27 7.40
CA ILE A 105 9.18 8.09 6.63
C ILE A 105 8.47 9.31 6.04
N LEU A 106 7.28 9.13 5.44
CA LEU A 106 6.50 10.23 4.89
C LEU A 106 6.06 11.22 5.96
N THR A 107 5.65 10.75 7.15
CA THR A 107 5.31 11.61 8.29
C THR A 107 6.52 12.43 8.72
N ILE A 108 7.69 11.81 8.88
CA ILE A 108 8.93 12.52 9.23
C ILE A 108 9.27 13.57 8.17
N LEU A 109 9.18 13.22 6.89
CA LEU A 109 9.43 14.16 5.79
C LEU A 109 8.44 15.33 5.80
N SER A 110 7.14 15.07 5.97
CA SER A 110 6.12 16.12 6.00
C SER A 110 6.32 17.05 7.17
N THR A 111 6.39 16.50 8.38
CA THR A 111 6.48 17.27 9.63
C THR A 111 7.76 18.09 9.71
N PHE A 112 8.93 17.50 9.43
CA PHE A 112 10.20 18.20 9.62
C PHE A 112 10.68 19.02 8.41
N PHE A 113 10.34 18.61 7.18
CA PHE A 113 10.87 19.26 5.98
C PHE A 113 9.84 20.10 5.24
N ILE A 114 8.57 19.69 5.20
CA ILE A 114 7.53 20.36 4.40
C ILE A 114 6.77 21.41 5.22
N GLU A 115 6.15 20.99 6.31
CA GLU A 115 5.32 21.83 7.19
C GLU A 115 6.18 22.61 8.17
N LYS A 116 7.27 21.98 8.66
CA LYS A 116 8.14 22.52 9.73
C LYS A 116 7.36 22.89 10.99
N ASP A 117 6.26 22.19 11.22
CA ASP A 117 5.44 22.29 12.42
C ASP A 117 5.50 20.94 13.14
N TRP A 118 6.12 20.92 14.32
CA TRP A 118 6.25 19.73 15.16
C TRP A 118 5.42 19.85 16.44
N GLN A 119 4.55 20.86 16.55
CA GLN A 119 3.75 21.06 17.75
C GLN A 119 2.75 19.93 17.97
N HIS A 120 2.22 19.31 16.91
CA HIS A 120 1.34 18.13 17.02
C HIS A 120 2.04 16.90 17.60
N LEU A 121 3.38 16.84 17.56
CA LEU A 121 4.17 15.76 18.16
C LEU A 121 4.42 15.98 19.66
N LEU A 122 4.01 17.12 20.23
CA LEU A 122 4.21 17.45 21.65
C LEU A 122 2.97 17.13 22.50
N LEU A 123 2.52 15.88 22.50
CA LEU A 123 1.30 15.46 23.19
C LEU A 123 1.50 15.26 24.71
N PHE A 124 2.73 15.03 25.16
CA PHE A 124 3.05 14.79 26.57
C PHE A 124 3.85 15.95 27.20
N PRO A 125 3.18 16.94 27.85
CA PRO A 125 3.82 18.16 28.34
C PRO A 125 4.85 17.92 29.47
N ASN A 126 4.85 16.73 30.08
CA ASN A 126 5.75 16.38 31.18
C ASN A 126 7.04 15.68 30.71
N LEU A 127 7.19 15.39 29.41
CA LEU A 127 8.37 14.74 28.84
C LEU A 127 9.26 15.76 28.13
N ASN A 128 10.58 15.49 28.10
CA ASN A 128 11.51 16.23 27.27
C ASN A 128 11.08 16.13 25.79
N GLU A 129 11.22 17.22 25.03
CA GLU A 129 10.77 17.37 23.64
C GLU A 129 11.22 16.20 22.75
N THR A 130 12.49 15.79 22.85
CA THR A 130 13.03 14.67 22.07
C THR A 130 12.33 13.35 22.39
N TRP A 131 12.07 13.09 23.67
CA TRP A 131 11.38 11.86 24.08
C TRP A 131 9.91 11.88 23.68
N ASN A 132 9.25 13.03 23.77
CA ASN A 132 7.87 13.20 23.34
C ASN A 132 7.70 12.85 21.86
N ILE A 133 8.54 13.40 20.99
CA ILE A 133 8.58 13.10 19.55
C ILE A 133 8.76 11.60 19.29
N ILE A 134 9.73 10.96 19.97
CA ILE A 134 9.99 9.53 19.81
C ILE A 134 8.77 8.70 20.24
N TYR A 135 8.12 9.06 21.35
CA TYR A 135 6.94 8.35 21.84
C TYR A 135 5.74 8.50 20.90
N VAL A 136 5.46 9.72 20.42
CA VAL A 136 4.33 9.95 19.51
C VAL A 136 4.54 9.21 18.19
N LEU A 137 5.71 9.37 17.55
CA LEU A 137 6.03 8.66 16.30
C LEU A 137 6.04 7.13 16.51
N GLY A 138 6.54 6.66 17.65
CA GLY A 138 6.53 5.24 18.00
C GLY A 138 5.11 4.69 18.16
N MET A 139 4.21 5.43 18.83
CA MET A 139 2.81 5.04 18.95
C MET A 139 2.10 5.05 17.60
N GLU A 140 2.29 6.09 16.78
CA GLU A 140 1.73 6.17 15.43
C GLU A 140 2.20 4.99 14.56
N PHE A 141 3.49 4.63 14.64
CA PHE A 141 4.04 3.49 13.93
C PHE A 141 3.40 2.17 14.37
N ILE A 142 3.29 1.92 15.67
CA ILE A 142 2.65 0.70 16.20
C ILE A 142 1.17 0.65 15.80
N MET A 143 0.45 1.77 15.93
CA MET A 143 -0.95 1.88 15.52
C MET A 143 -1.11 1.62 14.02
N SER A 144 -0.22 2.16 13.20
CA SER A 144 -0.20 1.92 11.75
C SER A 144 -0.03 0.44 11.43
N ILE A 145 0.90 -0.26 12.09
CA ILE A 145 1.07 -1.72 11.92
C ILE A 145 -0.23 -2.46 12.25
N ILE A 146 -0.88 -2.12 13.36
CA ILE A 146 -2.13 -2.78 13.79
C ILE A 146 -3.24 -2.56 12.76
N VAL A 147 -3.42 -1.31 12.30
CA VAL A 147 -4.46 -0.94 11.33
C VAL A 147 -4.21 -1.62 9.98
N PHE A 148 -3.00 -1.51 9.43
CA PHE A 148 -2.67 -2.14 8.15
C PHE A 148 -2.79 -3.67 8.23
N PHE A 149 -2.35 -4.27 9.33
CA PHE A 149 -2.49 -5.72 9.52
C PHE A 149 -3.96 -6.14 9.57
N ALA A 150 -4.81 -5.38 10.26
CA ALA A 150 -6.25 -5.67 10.31
C ALA A 150 -6.89 -5.56 8.92
N ILE A 151 -6.55 -4.52 8.14
CA ILE A 151 -7.04 -4.31 6.77
C ILE A 151 -6.59 -5.46 5.86
N SER A 152 -5.28 -5.74 5.80
CA SER A 152 -4.73 -6.81 4.96
C SER A 152 -5.31 -8.17 5.37
N PHE A 153 -5.43 -8.45 6.66
CA PHE A 153 -6.00 -9.71 7.13
C PHE A 153 -7.46 -9.90 6.70
N VAL A 154 -8.30 -8.86 6.81
CA VAL A 154 -9.72 -8.95 6.42
C VAL A 154 -9.86 -9.01 4.91
N TRP A 155 -9.18 -8.13 4.18
CA TRP A 155 -9.32 -7.98 2.74
C TRP A 155 -8.72 -9.17 1.97
N GLU A 156 -7.50 -9.55 2.30
CA GLU A 156 -6.80 -10.62 1.57
C GLU A 156 -7.41 -11.99 1.88
N GLU A 157 -7.79 -12.27 3.12
CA GLU A 157 -8.45 -13.53 3.46
C GLU A 157 -9.86 -13.62 2.84
N TRP A 158 -10.56 -12.49 2.67
CA TRP A 158 -11.82 -12.46 1.93
C TRP A 158 -11.61 -12.80 0.44
N ASN A 159 -10.56 -12.25 -0.19
CA ASN A 159 -10.22 -12.58 -1.58
C ASN A 159 -9.83 -14.04 -1.75
N VAL A 160 -9.02 -14.61 -0.85
CA VAL A 160 -8.65 -16.04 -0.88
C VAL A 160 -9.88 -16.93 -0.78
N ARG A 161 -10.82 -16.63 0.12
CA ARG A 161 -12.07 -17.39 0.25
C ARG A 161 -12.96 -17.29 -0.98
N LYS A 162 -13.09 -16.08 -1.53
CA LYS A 162 -13.87 -15.84 -2.75
C LYS A 162 -13.28 -16.61 -3.93
N TYR A 163 -11.96 -16.66 -4.03
CA TYR A 163 -11.25 -17.43 -5.05
C TYR A 163 -11.51 -18.93 -4.92
N ASN A 164 -11.34 -19.50 -3.72
CA ASN A 164 -11.57 -20.93 -3.49
C ASN A 164 -13.02 -21.35 -3.75
N LYS A 165 -14.00 -20.56 -3.31
CA LYS A 165 -15.43 -20.86 -3.55
C LYS A 165 -15.74 -21.01 -5.05
N LYS A 166 -15.11 -20.18 -5.87
CA LYS A 166 -15.32 -20.22 -7.32
C LYS A 166 -14.56 -21.33 -8.03
N LEU A 167 -13.42 -21.78 -7.48
CA LEU A 167 -12.77 -22.99 -7.95
C LEU A 167 -13.68 -24.20 -7.71
N GLU A 168 -14.30 -24.29 -6.52
CA GLU A 168 -15.30 -25.33 -6.23
C GLU A 168 -16.47 -25.28 -7.23
N ASP A 169 -17.03 -24.09 -7.51
CA ASP A 169 -18.11 -23.91 -8.49
C ASP A 169 -17.72 -24.28 -9.95
N LEU A 170 -16.42 -24.35 -10.28
CA LEU A 170 -15.92 -24.70 -11.63
C LEU A 170 -15.50 -26.17 -11.75
N GLU A 171 -15.29 -26.85 -10.62
CA GLU A 171 -14.95 -28.28 -10.55
C GLU A 171 -16.18 -29.19 -10.47
N GLU A 172 -17.37 -28.65 -10.17
CA GLU A 172 -18.70 -29.29 -10.29
C GLU A 172 -19.29 -29.23 -11.71
#